data_AF-A0A836UE32-F1
#
_entry.id   AF-A0A836UE32-F1
#
_cell.length_a   1.000
_cell.length_b   1.000
_cell.length_c   1.000
_cell.angle_alpha   90.00
_cell.angle_beta   90.00
_cell.angle_gamma   90.00
#
_symmetry.space_group_name_H-M   'P 1'
#
loop_
_entity.id
_entity.type
_entity.pdbx_description
1 polymer ?
#
loop_
_entity_poly.entity_id
_entity_poly.type
_entity_poly.pdbx_seq_one_letter_code
_entity_poly.pdbx_strand_id
1 'polypeptide(L)'
;FDIDNVKIHLHKQIPIGAGLGGGSADGAFMLKAMSLLFDLNLSAVQLEKYALQLGADCPFFIENTPKYVQGIGEKMSSVDLDLSAYEIQFI
;
A
#
# COMPACT_ATOMS: atom_id res chain seq x y z
N PHE A 1 3.76 -20.85 -1.06
CA PHE A 1 2.56 -20.96 -1.89
C PHE A 1 2.96 -21.64 -3.18
N ASP A 2 2.14 -22.54 -3.71
CA ASP A 2 2.39 -23.23 -4.98
C ASP A 2 1.80 -22.38 -6.10
N ILE A 3 2.58 -21.42 -6.59
CA ILE A 3 2.14 -20.41 -7.56
C ILE A 3 3.05 -20.53 -8.78
N ASP A 4 2.46 -20.70 -9.95
CA ASP A 4 3.17 -20.71 -11.23
C ASP A 4 3.77 -19.33 -11.58
N ASN A 5 4.60 -19.29 -12.61
CA ASN A 5 5.20 -18.04 -13.08
C ASN A 5 4.12 -17.01 -13.48
N VAL A 6 4.25 -15.79 -12.95
CA VAL A 6 3.34 -14.68 -13.24
C VAL A 6 4.04 -13.65 -14.12
N LYS A 7 3.41 -13.29 -15.24
CA LYS A 7 3.86 -12.17 -16.07
C LYS A 7 3.19 -10.88 -15.60
N ILE A 8 4.00 -9.89 -15.24
CA ILE A 8 3.54 -8.62 -14.69
C ILE A 8 3.97 -7.48 -15.61
N HIS A 9 3.07 -6.54 -15.86
CA HIS A 9 3.38 -5.28 -16.52
C HIS A 9 2.88 -4.13 -15.65
N LEU A 10 3.77 -3.19 -15.35
CA LEU A 10 3.46 -2.02 -14.55
C LEU A 10 3.42 -0.78 -15.44
N HIS A 11 2.23 -0.20 -15.60
CA HIS A 11 2.07 1.08 -16.26
C HIS A 11 2.25 2.21 -15.24
N LYS A 12 3.47 2.74 -15.12
CA LYS A 12 3.80 3.81 -14.16
C LYS A 12 3.25 5.17 -14.61
N GLN A 13 2.26 5.66 -13.89
CA GLN A 13 1.75 7.02 -14.01
C GLN A 13 2.33 7.95 -12.92
N ILE A 14 2.52 7.44 -11.71
CA ILE A 14 3.14 8.19 -10.61
C ILE A 14 4.65 8.30 -10.89
N PRO A 15 5.22 9.51 -11.00
CA PRO A 15 6.64 9.69 -11.25
C PRO A 15 7.49 9.11 -10.12
N ILE A 16 8.63 8.56 -10.49
CA ILE A 16 9.59 7.99 -9.54
C ILE A 16 10.17 9.12 -8.68
N GLY A 17 10.23 8.94 -7.36
CA GLY A 17 10.82 9.91 -6.44
C GLY A 17 9.96 11.16 -6.17
N ALA A 18 8.69 11.20 -6.61
CA ALA A 18 7.80 12.35 -6.42
C ALA A 18 7.32 12.58 -4.96
N GLY A 19 7.71 11.72 -4.02
CA GLY A 19 7.21 11.78 -2.63
C GLY A 19 5.74 11.37 -2.47
N LEU A 20 5.12 10.77 -3.50
CA LEU A 20 3.72 10.34 -3.51
C LEU A 20 3.50 8.87 -3.12
N GLY A 21 4.55 8.18 -2.65
CA GLY A 21 4.47 6.76 -2.28
C GLY A 21 4.19 5.80 -3.44
N GLY A 22 4.39 6.22 -4.70
CA GLY A 22 3.98 5.44 -5.87
C GLY A 22 4.60 4.05 -5.99
N GLY A 23 5.90 3.90 -5.70
CA GLY A 23 6.56 2.59 -5.71
C GLY A 23 6.07 1.66 -4.60
N SER A 24 5.88 2.23 -3.40
CA SER A 24 5.33 1.51 -2.24
C SER A 24 3.91 1.02 -2.51
N ALA A 25 3.09 1.86 -3.15
CA ALA A 25 1.75 1.50 -3.61
C ALA A 25 1.80 0.35 -4.64
N ASP A 26 2.67 0.42 -5.65
CA ASP A 26 2.78 -0.65 -6.65
C ASP A 26 3.06 -2.02 -5.99
N GLY A 27 4.03 -2.07 -5.07
CA GLY A 27 4.42 -3.30 -4.38
C GLY A 27 3.32 -3.84 -3.45
N ALA A 28 2.71 -2.98 -2.65
CA ALA A 28 1.65 -3.36 -1.73
C ALA A 28 0.38 -3.83 -2.46
N PHE A 29 -0.03 -3.13 -3.52
CA PHE A 29 -1.18 -3.54 -4.33
C PHE A 29 -0.89 -4.82 -5.12
N MET A 30 0.35 -5.06 -5.56
CA MET A 30 0.74 -6.33 -6.14
C MET A 30 0.61 -7.48 -5.13
N LEU A 31 1.06 -7.30 -3.88
CA LEU A 31 0.87 -8.31 -2.82
C LEU A 31 -0.62 -8.62 -2.57
N LYS A 32 -1.46 -7.58 -2.47
CA LYS A 32 -2.92 -7.75 -2.36
C LYS A 32 -3.49 -8.52 -3.55
N ALA A 33 -3.07 -8.16 -4.77
CA ALA A 33 -3.52 -8.82 -5.99
C ALA A 33 -3.12 -10.29 -6.02
N MET A 34 -1.89 -10.65 -5.63
CA MET A 34 -1.47 -12.06 -5.54
C MET A 34 -2.27 -12.83 -4.50
N SER A 35 -2.52 -12.22 -3.34
CA SER A 35 -3.36 -12.85 -2.31
C SER A 35 -4.77 -13.14 -2.79
N LEU A 36 -5.36 -12.21 -3.55
CA LEU A 36 -6.72 -12.35 -4.08
C LEU A 36 -6.77 -13.32 -5.27
N LEU A 37 -5.86 -13.19 -6.24
CA LEU A 37 -5.89 -13.97 -7.48
C LEU A 37 -5.56 -15.45 -7.28
N PHE A 38 -4.80 -15.77 -6.24
CA PHE A 38 -4.39 -17.14 -5.91
C PHE A 38 -5.06 -17.68 -4.65
N ASP A 39 -6.09 -17.00 -4.12
CA ASP A 39 -6.85 -17.42 -2.92
C ASP A 39 -5.94 -17.83 -1.74
N LEU A 40 -4.91 -17.02 -1.48
CA LEU A 40 -3.90 -17.33 -0.46
C LEU A 40 -4.41 -17.16 0.98
N ASN A 41 -5.63 -16.64 1.15
CA ASN A 41 -6.30 -16.42 2.44
C ASN A 41 -5.44 -15.63 3.44
N LEU A 42 -4.67 -14.65 2.95
CA LEU A 42 -3.85 -13.78 3.80
C LEU A 42 -4.72 -12.69 4.44
N SER A 43 -4.63 -12.59 5.76
CA SER A 43 -5.18 -11.47 6.51
C SER A 43 -4.45 -10.15 6.21
N ALA A 44 -5.11 -9.02 6.49
CA ALA A 44 -4.49 -7.70 6.38
C ALA A 44 -3.18 -7.61 7.17
N VAL A 45 -3.14 -8.12 8.40
CA VAL A 45 -1.95 -8.13 9.26
C VAL A 45 -0.79 -8.92 8.63
N GLN A 46 -1.08 -10.05 7.98
CA GLN A 46 -0.05 -10.82 7.26
C GLN A 46 0.47 -10.05 6.04
N LEU A 47 -0.43 -9.43 5.28
CA LEU A 47 -0.08 -8.62 4.12
C LEU A 47 0.77 -7.41 4.52
N GLU A 48 0.43 -6.72 5.61
CA GLU A 48 1.22 -5.60 6.16
C GLU A 48 2.62 -6.06 6.55
N LYS A 49 2.75 -7.22 7.19
CA LYS A 49 4.05 -7.80 7.55
C LYS A 49 4.91 -8.11 6.32
N TYR A 50 4.32 -8.62 5.24
CA TYR A 50 5.04 -8.83 3.99
C TYR A 50 5.38 -7.51 3.29
N ALA A 51 4.45 -6.56 3.29
CA ALA A 51 4.63 -5.24 2.71
C ALA A 51 5.79 -4.48 3.38
N LEU A 52 5.92 -4.57 4.71
CA LEU A 52 7.02 -3.95 5.46
C LEU A 52 8.41 -4.41 4.99
N GLN A 53 8.52 -5.65 4.48
CA GLN A 53 9.78 -6.15 3.92
C GLN A 53 10.14 -5.49 2.58
N LEU A 54 9.14 -4.99 1.84
CA LEU A 54 9.34 -4.27 0.59
C LEU A 54 9.73 -2.81 0.83
N GLY A 55 9.18 -2.21 1.89
CA GLY A 55 9.48 -0.83 2.26
C GLY A 55 8.62 -0.32 3.42
N ALA A 56 9.17 0.66 4.14
CA ALA A 56 8.56 1.38 5.25
C ALA A 56 7.12 1.86 4.98
N ASP A 57 6.89 2.44 3.79
CA ASP A 57 5.58 3.01 3.43
C ASP A 57 4.60 1.97 2.86
N CYS A 58 5.05 0.76 2.52
CA CYS A 58 4.22 -0.24 1.86
C CYS A 58 3.03 -0.74 2.71
N PRO A 59 3.16 -1.00 4.03
CA PRO A 59 2.04 -1.42 4.88
C PRO A 59 0.83 -0.48 4.83
N PHE A 60 1.07 0.83 4.73
CA PHE A 60 0.00 1.84 4.66
C PHE A 60 -1.02 1.57 3.54
N PHE A 61 -0.54 1.06 2.40
CA PHE A 61 -1.37 0.77 1.23
C PHE A 61 -2.16 -0.55 1.34
N ILE A 62 -1.98 -1.34 2.41
CA ILE A 62 -2.76 -2.57 2.61
C ILE A 62 -4.21 -2.25 2.94
N GLU A 63 -4.45 -1.51 4.03
CA GLU A 63 -5.80 -1.02 4.34
C GLU A 63 -6.19 0.17 3.46
N ASN A 64 -5.23 0.96 2.97
CA ASN A 64 -5.44 2.09 2.06
C ASN A 64 -6.52 3.08 2.56
N THR A 65 -6.42 3.44 3.84
CA THR A 65 -7.27 4.41 4.53
C THR A 65 -6.39 5.44 5.25
N PRO A 66 -6.93 6.62 5.62
CA PRO A 66 -6.17 7.56 6.45
C PRO A 66 -5.72 6.90 7.76
N LYS A 67 -4.42 6.98 8.04
CA LYS A 67 -3.80 6.44 9.25
C LYS A 67 -2.81 7.43 9.82
N TYR A 68 -2.69 7.42 11.15
CA TYR A 68 -1.54 7.99 11.82
C TYR A 68 -0.44 6.92 11.84
N VAL A 69 0.75 7.28 11.33
CA VAL A 69 1.86 6.34 11.12
C VAL A 69 3.06 6.77 11.95
N GLN A 70 3.68 5.83 12.66
CA GLN A 70 4.83 6.05 13.53
C GLN A 70 5.92 4.99 13.32
N GLY A 71 7.07 5.22 13.95
CA GLY A 71 8.24 4.34 13.83
C GLY A 71 8.91 4.53 12.47
N ILE A 72 9.26 3.43 11.84
CA ILE A 72 9.71 3.40 10.45
C ILE A 72 8.54 3.27 9.46
N GLY A 73 7.29 3.19 9.92
CA GLY A 73 6.12 2.91 9.07
C GLY A 73 5.34 1.66 9.49
N GLU A 74 5.75 0.99 10.56
CA GLU A 74 5.19 -0.27 11.05
C GLU A 74 4.11 -0.11 12.11
N LYS A 75 3.97 1.08 12.71
CA LYS A 75 2.97 1.36 13.75
C LYS A 75 1.90 2.27 13.17
N MET A 76 0.73 1.72 12.90
CA MET A 76 -0.40 2.43 12.30
C MET A 76 -1.60 2.42 13.24
N SER A 77 -2.24 3.57 13.42
CA SER A 77 -3.51 3.70 14.12
C SER A 77 -4.51 4.46 13.26
N SER A 78 -5.79 4.11 13.40
CA SER A 78 -6.87 4.82 12.71
C SER A 78 -6.94 6.27 13.20
N VAL A 79 -7.17 7.18 12.26
CA VAL A 79 -7.43 8.59 12.54
C VAL A 79 -8.79 8.94 11.96
N ASP A 80 -9.58 9.67 12.73
CA ASP A 80 -10.80 10.29 12.23
C ASP A 80 -10.40 11.60 11.52
N LEU A 81 -10.42 11.58 10.19
CA LEU A 81 -9.97 12.68 9.36
C LEU A 81 -11.13 13.20 8.50
N ASP A 82 -11.68 14.34 8.91
CA ASP A 82 -12.69 15.07 8.13
C ASP A 82 -12.04 16.27 7.42
N LEU A 83 -11.99 16.19 6.09
CA LEU A 83 -11.51 17.27 5.22
C LEU A 83 -12.64 18.04 4.54
N SER A 84 -13.91 17.83 4.93
CA SER A 84 -15.08 18.44 4.28
C SER A 84 -15.10 19.97 4.32
N ALA A 85 -14.41 20.56 5.30
CA ALA A 85 -14.25 22.02 5.41
C ALA A 85 -13.16 22.60 4.49
N TYR A 86 -12.42 21.77 3.75
CA TYR A 86 -11.29 22.18 2.92
C TYR A 86 -11.55 21.92 1.43
N GLU A 87 -10.91 22.72 0.57
CA GLU A 87 -10.91 22.54 -0.88
C GLU A 87 -9.48 22.35 -1.43
N ILE A 88 -9.34 21.55 -2.49
CA ILE A 88 -8.05 21.40 -3.19
C ILE A 88 -7.89 22.58 -4.15
N GLN A 89 -6.90 23.41 -3.90
CA GLN A 89 -6.54 24.50 -4.79
C GLN A 89 -5.37 24.08 -5.70
N PHE A 90 -5.61 24.05 -7.01
CA PHE A 90 -4.55 23.94 -8.00
C PHE A 90 -3.98 25.34 -8.27
N ILE A 91 -2.64 25.46 -8.20
CA ILE A 91 -1.90 26.70 -8.49
C ILE A 91 -1.28 26.56 -9.87
#